data_AF-A0A0N1JY29-F1
#
_entry.id   AF-A0A0N1JY29-F1
#
_cell.length_a   1.000
_cell.length_b   1.000
_cell.length_c   1.000
_cell.angle_alpha   90.00
_cell.angle_beta   90.00
_cell.angle_gamma   90.00
#
_symmetry.space_group_name_H-M   'P 1'
#
loop_
_entity.id
_entity.type
_entity.pdbx_description
1 polymer ?
#
loop_
_entity_poly.entity_id
_entity_poly.type
_entity_poly.pdbx_seq_one_letter_code
_entity_poly.pdbx_strand_id
1 'polypeptide(L)'
;MQVECDKARSHSWWRNVVEHGAWKGPGTIRVGPPTPDELPGIAKLFGTSEAQVQAMIAADWYGIEPSGGLSPRVMNMAPLLDKLEDEQADALGVIIRAMLRDGQG
;
A
#
# COMPACT_ATOMS: atom_id res chain seq x y z
N MET A 1 -17.85 4.84 10.95
CA MET A 1 -17.16 3.58 11.31
C MET A 1 -15.69 3.91 11.45
N GLN A 2 -15.31 4.29 12.67
CA GLN A 2 -13.98 4.76 13.09
C GLN A 2 -13.46 3.80 14.17
N VAL A 3 -13.77 2.52 13.98
CA VAL A 3 -13.53 1.45 14.92
C VAL A 3 -12.30 0.76 14.35
N GLU A 4 -11.21 0.74 15.11
CA GLU A 4 -9.92 0.05 14.86
C GLU A 4 -8.71 0.88 14.37
N CYS A 5 -8.91 2.10 13.87
CA CYS A 5 -7.80 2.97 13.46
C CYS A 5 -7.44 4.00 14.52
N ASP A 6 -6.46 3.66 15.35
CA ASP A 6 -5.78 4.62 16.20
C ASP A 6 -5.03 5.61 15.30
N LYS A 7 -5.69 6.72 14.91
CA LYS A 7 -5.10 7.90 14.24
C LYS A 7 -4.67 7.77 12.76
N ALA A 8 -5.32 6.93 11.95
CA ALA A 8 -4.94 6.67 10.54
C ALA A 8 -5.42 7.72 9.48
N ARG A 9 -5.82 8.95 9.85
CA ARG A 9 -6.58 9.96 9.06
C ARG A 9 -8.11 9.84 9.11
N SER A 10 -8.78 10.94 8.77
CA SER A 10 -10.24 11.01 8.66
C SER A 10 -10.78 10.29 7.42
N HIS A 11 -12.04 9.87 7.48
CA HIS A 11 -12.73 9.28 6.32
C HIS A 11 -12.79 10.23 5.10
N SER A 12 -12.93 11.53 5.34
CA SER A 12 -12.91 12.54 4.27
C SER A 12 -11.56 12.61 3.57
N TRP A 13 -10.45 12.45 4.30
CA TRP A 13 -9.12 12.41 3.71
C TRP A 13 -8.98 11.20 2.77
N TRP A 14 -9.37 10.01 3.23
CA TRP A 14 -9.33 8.79 2.43
C TRP A 14 -10.20 8.87 1.17
N ARG A 15 -11.43 9.39 1.30
CA ARG A 15 -12.31 9.59 0.14
C ARG A 15 -11.66 10.46 -0.93
N ASN A 16 -11.07 11.58 -0.53
CA ASN A 16 -10.44 12.52 -1.46
C ASN A 16 -9.19 11.92 -2.13
N VAL A 17 -8.38 11.15 -1.40
CA VAL A 17 -7.25 10.40 -1.98
C VAL A 17 -7.73 9.42 -3.04
N VAL A 18 -8.81 8.68 -2.78
CA VAL A 18 -9.35 7.70 -3.75
C VAL A 18 -9.97 8.38 -4.97
N GLU A 19 -10.75 9.45 -4.77
CA GLU A 19 -11.49 10.11 -5.85
C GLU A 19 -10.62 11.03 -6.71
N HIS A 20 -9.56 11.60 -6.14
CA HIS A 20 -8.78 12.64 -6.80
C HIS A 20 -7.26 12.44 -6.75
N GLY A 21 -6.77 11.49 -5.95
CA GLY A 21 -5.33 11.26 -5.77
C GLY A 21 -4.65 12.34 -4.92
N ALA A 22 -3.33 12.19 -4.77
CA ALA A 22 -2.49 13.07 -3.93
C ALA A 22 -2.54 14.56 -4.34
N TRP A 23 -2.55 14.83 -5.65
CA TRP A 23 -2.28 16.16 -6.19
C TRP A 23 -3.39 16.73 -7.07
N LYS A 24 -4.34 15.90 -7.51
CA LYS A 24 -5.45 16.33 -8.37
C LYS A 24 -6.68 16.54 -7.50
N GLY A 25 -7.58 17.42 -7.93
CA GLY A 25 -8.80 17.77 -7.19
C GLY A 25 -9.19 19.25 -7.39
N PRO A 26 -10.48 19.60 -7.23
CA PRO A 26 -10.93 20.99 -7.19
C PRO A 26 -10.12 21.78 -6.15
N GLY A 27 -9.84 23.06 -6.38
CA GLY A 27 -8.81 23.86 -5.66
C GLY A 27 -8.87 23.90 -4.12
N THR A 28 -9.91 23.34 -3.49
CA THR A 28 -10.11 23.22 -2.05
C THR A 28 -9.93 21.79 -1.49
N ILE A 29 -9.67 20.78 -2.34
CA ILE A 29 -9.69 19.34 -2.00
C ILE A 29 -8.29 18.70 -2.11
N ARG A 30 -7.22 19.51 -2.18
CA ARG A 30 -5.85 18.97 -2.16
C ARG A 30 -5.59 18.24 -0.84
N VAL A 31 -5.23 16.96 -0.94
CA VAL A 31 -4.90 16.12 0.20
C VAL A 31 -3.39 16.12 0.41
N GLY A 32 -2.95 16.75 1.50
CA GLY A 32 -1.56 16.65 1.94
C GLY A 32 -1.21 15.22 2.35
N PRO A 33 0.08 14.83 2.27
CA PRO A 33 0.53 13.54 2.76
C PRO A 33 0.21 13.40 4.27
N PRO A 34 0.09 12.16 4.77
CA PRO A 34 -0.04 11.93 6.20
C PRO A 34 1.26 12.33 6.93
N THR A 35 1.12 12.75 8.18
CA THR A 35 2.21 13.07 9.09
C THR A 35 2.80 11.80 9.72
N PRO A 36 4.05 11.83 10.22
CA PRO A 36 4.70 10.64 10.76
C PRO A 36 3.94 9.93 11.89
N ASP A 37 3.20 10.67 12.71
CA ASP A 37 2.40 10.15 13.81
C ASP A 37 1.11 9.40 13.38
N GLU A 38 0.71 9.54 12.12
CA GLU A 38 -0.44 8.85 11.54
C GLU A 38 -0.05 7.51 10.91
N LEU A 39 1.24 7.31 10.61
CA LEU A 39 1.77 6.11 9.96
C LEU A 39 1.48 4.80 10.71
N PRO A 40 1.60 4.71 12.06
CA PRO A 40 1.27 3.48 12.77
C PRO A 40 -0.19 3.08 12.61
N GLY A 41 -1.11 4.06 12.64
CA GLY A 41 -2.53 3.83 12.44
C GLY A 41 -2.84 3.36 11.02
N ILE A 42 -2.19 3.97 10.03
CA ILE A 42 -2.31 3.58 8.61
C ILE A 42 -1.75 2.17 8.38
N ALA A 43 -0.60 1.85 8.97
CA ALA A 43 0.02 0.53 8.90
C ALA A 43 -0.93 -0.55 9.46
N LYS A 44 -1.53 -0.28 10.61
CA LYS A 44 -2.56 -1.14 11.22
C LYS A 44 -3.79 -1.31 10.32
N LEU A 45 -4.31 -0.21 9.75
CA LEU A 45 -5.47 -0.23 8.84
C LEU A 45 -5.27 -1.18 7.66
N PHE A 46 -4.10 -1.12 7.04
CA PHE A 46 -3.78 -1.93 5.85
C PHE A 46 -3.13 -3.27 6.19
N GLY A 47 -2.94 -3.58 7.49
CA GLY A 47 -2.25 -4.79 7.92
C GLY A 47 -0.82 -4.89 7.38
N THR A 48 -0.13 -3.77 7.26
CA THR A 48 1.24 -3.62 6.72
C THR A 48 2.19 -2.98 7.75
N SER A 49 3.46 -2.73 7.38
CA SER A 49 4.46 -2.06 8.22
C SER A 49 4.50 -0.55 7.99
N GLU A 50 4.94 0.23 8.98
CA GLU A 50 5.15 1.67 8.84
C GLU A 50 6.15 2.01 7.74
N ALA A 51 7.22 1.22 7.59
CA ALA A 51 8.22 1.39 6.54
C ALA A 51 7.60 1.27 5.14
N GLN A 52 6.65 0.36 4.97
CA GLN A 52 5.93 0.21 3.72
C GLN A 52 4.98 1.38 3.46
N VAL A 53 4.31 1.89 4.49
CA VAL A 53 3.51 3.12 4.38
C VAL A 53 4.37 4.30 3.95
N GLN A 54 5.56 4.46 4.54
CA GLN A 54 6.52 5.51 4.13
C GLN A 54 6.94 5.37 2.68
N ALA A 55 7.21 4.14 2.22
CA ALA A 55 7.58 3.89 0.83
C ALA A 55 6.45 4.22 -0.16
N MET A 56 5.19 3.87 0.19
CA MET A 56 4.03 4.23 -0.62
C MET A 56 3.84 5.75 -0.72
N ILE A 57 4.00 6.48 0.38
CA ILE A 57 3.93 7.94 0.40
C ILE A 57 5.06 8.56 -0.44
N ALA A 58 6.29 8.07 -0.28
CA ALA A 58 7.44 8.54 -1.06
C ALA A 58 7.20 8.41 -2.57
N ALA A 59 6.65 7.27 -3.00
CA ALA A 59 6.33 7.02 -4.40
C ALA A 59 5.19 7.92 -4.90
N ASP A 60 4.03 7.92 -4.22
CA ASP A 60 2.82 8.59 -4.72
C ASP A 60 2.86 10.11 -4.59
N TRP A 61 3.43 10.65 -3.50
CA TRP A 61 3.48 12.09 -3.27
C TRP A 61 4.73 12.73 -3.86
N TYR A 62 5.89 12.05 -3.78
CA TYR A 62 7.17 12.66 -4.14
C TYR A 62 7.82 12.07 -5.38
N GLY A 63 7.26 11.01 -5.97
CA GLY A 63 7.83 10.32 -7.12
C GLY A 63 9.15 9.62 -6.81
N ILE A 64 9.42 9.32 -5.54
CA ILE A 64 10.65 8.68 -5.07
C ILE A 64 10.31 7.22 -4.76
N GLU A 65 10.81 6.28 -5.57
CA GLU A 65 10.78 4.85 -5.23
C GLU A 65 12.01 4.50 -4.37
N PRO A 66 11.85 4.21 -3.06
CA PRO A 66 13.00 3.96 -2.17
C PRO A 66 13.65 2.59 -2.42
N SER A 67 12.90 1.64 -3.00
CA SER A 67 13.34 0.28 -3.31
C SER A 67 13.30 0.08 -4.83
N GLY A 68 14.46 0.13 -5.47
CA GLY A 68 14.59 0.14 -6.93
C GLY A 68 13.71 -0.88 -7.66
N GLY A 69 12.82 -0.38 -8.53
CA GLY A 69 12.21 -1.14 -9.62
C GLY A 69 11.14 -2.16 -9.24
N LEU A 70 10.70 -2.25 -7.98
CA LEU A 70 9.59 -3.12 -7.61
C LEU A 70 8.26 -2.45 -7.93
N SER A 71 7.41 -3.11 -8.73
CA SER A 71 6.10 -2.57 -9.08
C SER A 71 5.19 -2.43 -7.83
N PRO A 72 4.22 -1.49 -7.84
CA PRO A 72 3.26 -1.32 -6.72
C PRO A 72 2.50 -2.60 -6.35
N ARG A 73 2.27 -3.52 -7.30
CA ARG A 73 1.64 -4.82 -7.01
C ARG A 73 2.51 -5.70 -6.12
N VAL A 74 3.82 -5.72 -6.37
CA VAL A 74 4.77 -6.49 -5.57
C VAL A 74 4.87 -5.90 -4.17
N MET A 75 4.93 -4.57 -4.07
CA MET A 75 4.92 -3.86 -2.79
C MET A 75 3.67 -4.22 -1.99
N ASN A 76 2.47 -4.13 -2.58
CA ASN A 76 1.22 -4.47 -1.89
C ASN A 76 1.14 -5.94 -1.43
N MET A 77 1.82 -6.85 -2.11
CA MET A 77 1.85 -8.26 -1.74
C MET A 77 2.91 -8.58 -0.68
N ALA A 78 4.01 -7.82 -0.61
CA ALA A 78 5.11 -8.04 0.34
C ALA A 78 4.65 -8.31 1.79
N PRO A 79 3.77 -7.51 2.42
CA PRO A 79 3.39 -7.73 3.82
C PRO A 79 2.47 -8.94 4.01
N LEU A 80 1.86 -9.45 2.93
CA LEU A 80 1.10 -10.70 2.95
C LEU A 80 2.04 -11.89 2.81
N LEU A 81 3.06 -11.76 1.96
CA LEU A 81 4.10 -12.76 1.75
C LEU A 81 4.95 -12.96 3.02
N ASP A 82 5.29 -11.89 3.73
CA ASP A 82 6.06 -11.93 4.98
C ASP A 82 5.35 -12.67 6.13
N LYS A 83 4.03 -12.89 6.01
CA LYS A 83 3.22 -13.61 7.01
C LYS A 83 3.05 -15.09 6.68
N LEU A 84 3.56 -15.54 5.54
CA LEU A 84 3.46 -16.94 5.14
C LEU A 84 4.58 -17.73 5.81
N GLU A 85 4.25 -18.94 6.24
CA GLU A 85 5.26 -19.94 6.57
C GLU A 85 5.97 -20.40 5.28
N ASP A 86 7.21 -20.89 5.40
CA ASP A 86 8.04 -21.27 4.25
C ASP A 86 7.31 -22.21 3.29
N GLU A 87 6.60 -23.21 3.82
CA GLU A 87 5.84 -24.19 3.03
C GLU A 87 4.66 -23.54 2.27
N GLN A 88 4.06 -22.50 2.82
CA GLN A 88 2.97 -21.74 2.18
C GLN A 88 3.50 -20.82 1.08
N ALA A 89 4.64 -20.17 1.34
CA ALA A 89 5.33 -19.34 0.34
C ALA A 89 5.77 -20.18 -0.86
N ASP A 90 6.31 -21.39 -0.62
CA ASP A 90 6.70 -22.33 -1.66
C ASP A 90 5.50 -22.77 -2.51
N ALA A 91 4.39 -23.14 -1.86
CA ALA A 91 3.15 -23.53 -2.54
C ALA A 91 2.61 -22.38 -3.42
N LEU A 92 2.62 -21.14 -2.91
CA LEU A 92 2.21 -19.97 -3.68
C LEU A 92 3.12 -19.75 -4.91
N GLY A 93 4.42 -19.98 -4.74
CA GLY A 93 5.38 -19.92 -5.85
C GLY A 93 5.10 -20.96 -6.94
N VAL A 94 4.57 -22.14 -6.61
CA VAL A 94 4.11 -23.14 -7.59
C VAL A 94 2.91 -22.63 -8.38
N ILE A 95 1.90 -22.07 -7.68
CA ILE A 95 0.68 -21.56 -8.30
C ILE A 95 0.98 -20.41 -9.27
N ILE A 96 1.79 -19.43 -8.85
CA ILE A 96 2.16 -18.28 -9.69
C ILE A 96 2.85 -18.76 -10.97
N ARG A 97 3.77 -19.73 -10.86
CA ARG A 97 4.48 -20.30 -12.01
C ARG A 97 3.54 -21.06 -12.95
N ALA A 98 2.54 -21.76 -12.43
CA ALA A 98 1.53 -22.44 -13.24
C ALA A 98 0.68 -21.44 -14.03
N MET A 99 0.18 -20.38 -13.38
CA MET A 99 -0.63 -19.35 -14.03
C MET A 99 0.11 -18.60 -15.14
N LEU A 100 1.43 -18.43 -15.02
CA LEU A 100 2.26 -17.79 -16.04
C LEU A 100 2.51 -18.68 -17.26
N ARG A 101 2.44 -20.01 -17.12
CA ARG A 101 2.59 -20.96 -18.23
C ARG A 101 1.36 -21.01 -19.14
N ASP A 102 0.16 -20.84 -18.57
CA ASP A 102 -1.09 -20.86 -19.33
C ASP A 102 -1.35 -19.56 -20.13
N GLY A 103 -0.60 -18.48 -19.84
CA GLY A 103 -0.72 -17.19 -20.53
C GLY A 103 0.21 -16.99 -21.75
N GLN A 104 0.97 -18.02 -22.17
CA GLN A 104 1.85 -17.99 -23.35
C GLN A 104 1.32 -18.83 -24.53
N GLY A 105 0.02 -19.15 -24.55
CA GLY A 105 -0.66 -19.86 -25.64
C GLY A 105 -1.32 -18.92 -26.65
#